data_AF-A0A2W6B072-F1
#
_entry.id   AF-A0A2W6B072-F1
#
_cell.length_a   1.000
_cell.length_b   1.000
_cell.length_c   1.000
_cell.angle_alpha   90.00
_cell.angle_beta   90.00
_cell.angle_gamma   90.00
#
_symmetry.space_group_name_H-M   'P 1'
#
loop_
_entity.id
_entity.type
_entity.pdbx_description
1 polymer ?
#
loop_
_entity_poly.entity_id
_entity_poly.type
_entity_poly.pdbx_seq_one_letter_code
_entity_poly.pdbx_strand_id
1 'polypeptide(L)'
;MDTSRALARGDNDRVTVRTASHVASLEQQDGQVRVGIATSTGPITYLQADHVIGLTGYTGDASLYRQLQVHECYATAAPIALSAVLLGAQSGDCLAQPAVGFDVLRNPEPNFYILGSKSYGRLNTFLLRSGYQQVSDLVTAYT
;
A
#
# COMPACT_ATOMS: atom_id res chain seq x y z
N MET A 1 14.63 -6.51 -18.38
CA MET A 1 13.68 -6.70 -17.28
C MET A 1 12.65 -5.59 -17.36
N ASP A 2 11.49 -5.87 -17.97
CA ASP A 2 10.28 -5.06 -17.79
C ASP A 2 9.06 -5.98 -18.03
N THR A 3 9.05 -7.11 -17.31
CA THR A 3 8.13 -8.23 -17.53
C THR A 3 6.67 -7.84 -17.27
N SER A 4 6.42 -6.91 -16.34
CA SER A 4 5.06 -6.41 -16.08
C SER A 4 4.48 -5.64 -17.27
N ARG A 5 5.28 -4.79 -17.93
CA ARG A 5 4.85 -4.08 -19.15
C ARG A 5 4.66 -5.00 -20.34
N ALA A 6 5.44 -6.07 -20.43
CA ALA A 6 5.24 -7.13 -21.43
C ALA A 6 3.91 -7.87 -21.18
N LEU A 7 3.66 -8.30 -19.94
CA LEU A 7 2.40 -8.94 -19.55
C LEU A 7 1.19 -8.03 -19.80
N ALA A 8 1.30 -6.73 -19.47
CA ALA A 8 0.22 -5.76 -19.71
C ALA A 8 -0.10 -5.56 -21.20
N ARG A 9 0.84 -5.85 -22.10
CA ARG A 9 0.65 -5.81 -23.56
C ARG A 9 0.11 -7.13 -24.13
N GLY A 10 -0.03 -8.17 -23.31
CA GLY A 10 -0.50 -9.49 -23.74
C GLY A 10 0.61 -10.39 -24.29
N ASP A 11 1.88 -10.13 -23.96
CA ASP A 11 3.02 -10.91 -24.45
C ASP A 11 3.08 -12.36 -23.86
N ASN A 12 2.06 -12.77 -23.09
CA ASN A 12 1.91 -14.10 -22.52
C ASN A 12 0.45 -14.57 -22.62
N ASP A 13 0.23 -15.66 -23.35
CA ASP A 13 -1.09 -16.26 -23.60
C ASP A 13 -1.75 -16.88 -22.36
N ARG A 14 -0.97 -17.18 -21.32
CA ARG A 14 -1.45 -17.71 -20.03
C ARG A 14 -1.93 -16.62 -19.07
N VAL A 15 -1.76 -15.35 -19.42
CA VAL A 15 -2.11 -14.21 -18.56
C VAL A 15 -3.07 -13.29 -19.28
N THR A 16 -4.32 -13.23 -18.80
CA THR A 16 -5.29 -12.24 -19.26
C THR A 16 -5.23 -11.00 -18.38
N VAL A 17 -4.80 -9.86 -18.94
CA VAL A 17 -4.78 -8.57 -18.24
C VAL A 17 -6.03 -7.76 -18.58
N ARG A 18 -6.73 -7.28 -17.55
CA ARG A 18 -7.88 -6.37 -17.68
C ARG A 18 -7.58 -5.07 -16.96
N THR A 19 -7.33 -4.00 -17.70
CA THR A 19 -7.14 -2.65 -17.15
C THR A 19 -8.47 -1.90 -17.08
N ALA A 20 -8.50 -0.73 -16.43
CA ALA A 20 -9.69 0.12 -16.29
C ALA A 20 -10.95 -0.63 -15.80
N SER A 21 -10.73 -1.66 -14.97
CA SER A 21 -11.75 -2.58 -14.48
C SER A 21 -11.65 -2.71 -12.96
N HIS A 22 -12.77 -3.00 -12.31
CA HIS A 22 -12.81 -3.33 -10.88
C HIS A 22 -13.72 -4.54 -10.64
N VAL A 23 -13.47 -5.24 -9.52
CA VAL A 23 -14.34 -6.34 -9.08
C VAL A 23 -15.58 -5.74 -8.44
N ALA A 24 -16.74 -6.02 -9.00
CA ALA A 24 -18.05 -5.53 -8.55
C ALA A 24 -18.76 -6.54 -7.63
N SER A 25 -18.57 -7.85 -7.85
CA SER A 25 -19.10 -8.89 -6.97
C SER A 25 -18.21 -10.13 -6.93
N LEU A 26 -18.30 -10.87 -5.83
CA LEU A 26 -17.68 -12.18 -5.63
C LEU A 26 -18.75 -13.08 -5.01
N GLU A 27 -19.16 -14.10 -5.76
CA GLU A 27 -20.23 -15.02 -5.37
C GLU A 27 -19.73 -16.46 -5.49
N GLN A 28 -19.94 -17.28 -4.45
CA GLN A 28 -19.66 -18.72 -4.55
C GLN A 28 -20.76 -19.40 -5.37
N GLN A 29 -20.36 -20.14 -6.40
CA GLN A 29 -21.26 -20.86 -7.30
C GLN A 29 -20.62 -22.18 -7.75
N ASP A 30 -21.29 -23.30 -7.48
CA ASP A 30 -20.90 -24.64 -7.96
C ASP A 30 -19.44 -25.04 -7.64
N GLY A 31 -18.93 -24.62 -6.48
CA GLY A 31 -17.55 -24.89 -6.05
C GLY A 31 -16.50 -23.96 -6.66
N GLN A 32 -16.92 -22.95 -7.44
CA GLN A 32 -16.08 -21.90 -8.00
C GLN A 32 -16.56 -20.51 -7.53
N VAL A 33 -15.73 -19.49 -7.76
CA VAL A 33 -16.10 -18.09 -7.52
C VAL A 33 -16.54 -17.46 -8.84
N ARG A 34 -17.79 -17.02 -8.89
CA ARG A 34 -18.29 -16.12 -9.93
C ARG A 34 -17.85 -14.70 -9.59
N VAL A 35 -17.01 -14.13 -10.45
CA VAL A 35 -16.45 -12.79 -10.28
C VAL A 35 -17.14 -11.84 -11.25
N GLY A 36 -17.85 -10.85 -10.72
CA GLY A 36 -18.39 -9.73 -11.47
C GLY A 36 -17.30 -8.70 -11.73
N ILE A 37 -17.01 -8.41 -13.00
CA ILE A 37 -16.04 -7.41 -13.43
C ILE A 37 -16.78 -6.26 -14.10
N ALA A 38 -16.59 -5.05 -13.60
CA ALA A 38 -17.17 -3.82 -14.15
C ALA A 38 -16.10 -2.88 -14.69
N THR A 39 -16.47 -2.08 -15.69
CA THR A 39 -15.72 -0.91 -16.16
C THR A 39 -16.46 0.36 -15.74
N SER A 40 -15.90 1.54 -16.01
CA SER A 40 -16.53 2.81 -15.63
C SER A 40 -17.87 3.09 -16.33
N THR A 41 -18.10 2.53 -17.52
CA THR A 41 -19.27 2.86 -18.36
C THR A 41 -19.98 1.66 -18.98
N GLY A 42 -19.57 0.43 -18.62
CA GLY A 42 -20.07 -0.80 -19.23
C GLY A 42 -20.93 -1.67 -18.30
N PRO A 43 -21.68 -2.64 -18.86
CA PRO A 43 -22.36 -3.65 -18.07
C PRO A 43 -21.36 -4.54 -17.32
N ILE A 44 -21.79 -5.10 -16.19
CA ILE A 44 -20.99 -6.09 -15.46
C ILE A 44 -20.85 -7.35 -16.31
N THR A 45 -19.61 -7.80 -16.50
CA THR A 45 -19.29 -9.09 -17.12
C THR A 45 -18.93 -10.09 -16.04
N TYR A 46 -19.16 -11.38 -16.28
CA TYR A 46 -18.87 -12.42 -15.30
C TYR A 46 -17.81 -13.38 -15.82
N LEU A 47 -16.94 -13.81 -14.91
CA LEU A 47 -16.01 -14.91 -15.12
C LEU A 47 -16.11 -15.90 -13.96
N GLN A 48 -15.81 -17.17 -14.24
CA GLN A 48 -15.66 -18.20 -13.22
C GLN A 48 -14.18 -18.38 -12.91
N ALA A 49 -13.84 -18.47 -11.63
CA ALA A 49 -12.49 -18.71 -11.15
C ALA A 49 -12.52 -19.73 -10.01
N ASP A 50 -11.60 -20.70 -10.04
CA ASP A 50 -11.44 -21.64 -8.93
C ASP A 50 -10.91 -20.95 -7.67
N HIS A 51 -10.06 -19.93 -7.86
CA HIS A 51 -9.42 -19.18 -6.78
C HIS A 51 -9.35 -17.68 -7.09
N VAL A 52 -9.50 -16.86 -6.05
CA VAL A 52 -9.33 -15.41 -6.11
C VAL A 52 -8.27 -15.00 -5.10
N ILE A 53 -7.24 -14.29 -5.57
CA ILE A 53 -6.13 -13.80 -4.73
C ILE A 53 -6.20 -12.28 -4.68
N GLY A 54 -6.51 -11.72 -3.50
CA GLY A 54 -6.57 -10.28 -3.27
C GLY A 54 -5.17 -9.69 -3.05
N LEU A 55 -4.61 -9.06 -4.08
CA LEU A 55 -3.32 -8.36 -4.02
C LEU A 55 -3.49 -6.83 -3.96
N THR A 56 -4.49 -6.35 -3.22
CA THR A 56 -4.92 -4.94 -3.17
C THR A 56 -4.21 -4.11 -2.08
N GLY A 57 -3.12 -4.64 -1.52
CA GLY A 57 -2.37 -4.01 -0.44
C GLY A 57 -3.03 -4.18 0.93
N TYR A 58 -2.52 -3.43 1.91
CA TYR A 58 -3.00 -3.46 3.30
C TYR A 58 -2.86 -2.06 3.93
N THR A 59 -3.34 -1.91 5.16
CA THR A 59 -3.15 -0.70 5.97
C THR A 59 -2.89 -1.11 7.40
N GLY A 60 -2.04 -0.37 8.11
CA GLY A 60 -1.74 -0.62 9.52
C GLY A 60 -2.97 -0.45 10.41
N ASP A 61 -3.09 -1.28 11.45
CA ASP A 61 -4.19 -1.20 12.42
C ASP A 61 -3.96 -0.10 13.46
N ALA A 62 -4.76 0.96 13.45
CA ALA A 62 -4.66 2.08 14.38
C ALA A 62 -5.29 1.83 15.77
N SER A 63 -5.94 0.67 15.99
CA SER A 63 -6.68 0.39 17.23
C SER A 63 -5.87 0.65 18.51
N LEU A 64 -4.60 0.25 18.51
CA LEU A 64 -3.69 0.36 19.66
C LEU A 64 -3.37 1.80 20.09
N TYR A 65 -3.43 2.77 19.17
CA TYR A 65 -3.06 4.16 19.45
C TYR A 65 -4.17 5.16 19.13
N ARG A 66 -5.40 4.69 18.89
CA ARG A 66 -6.54 5.54 18.52
C ARG A 66 -6.85 6.63 19.57
N GLN A 67 -6.50 6.41 20.84
CA GLN A 67 -6.71 7.37 21.93
C GLN A 67 -5.50 8.26 22.19
N LEU A 68 -4.38 8.04 21.50
CA LEU A 68 -3.17 8.85 21.60
C LEU A 68 -3.24 10.04 20.64
N GLN A 69 -2.43 11.06 20.90
CA GLN A 69 -2.35 12.27 20.08
C GLN A 69 -1.53 12.04 18.80
N VAL A 70 -1.90 11.04 18.00
CA VAL A 70 -1.24 10.73 16.73
C VAL A 70 -1.90 11.49 15.59
N HIS A 71 -1.13 12.31 14.88
CA HIS A 71 -1.58 12.96 13.65
C HIS A 71 -1.31 12.08 12.42
N GLU A 72 -2.35 11.43 11.92
CA GLU A 72 -2.31 10.65 10.69
C GLU A 72 -2.73 11.48 9.47
N CYS A 73 -2.08 11.23 8.33
CA CYS A 73 -2.54 11.77 7.06
C CYS A 73 -3.83 11.06 6.63
N TYR A 74 -4.86 11.82 6.30
CA TYR A 74 -6.17 11.30 5.87
C TYR A 74 -6.11 10.41 4.62
N ALA A 75 -5.11 10.59 3.75
CA ALA A 75 -4.98 9.82 2.51
C ALA A 75 -4.22 8.49 2.71
N THR A 76 -3.22 8.48 3.60
CA THR A 76 -2.30 7.35 3.75
C THR A 76 -2.50 6.58 5.05
N ALA A 77 -3.14 7.16 6.07
CA ALA A 77 -3.16 6.64 7.45
C ALA A 77 -1.75 6.45 8.07
N ALA A 78 -0.73 7.14 7.54
CA ALA A 78 0.61 7.20 8.10
C ALA A 78 0.82 8.51 8.89
N PRO A 79 1.85 8.61 9.75
CA PRO A 79 2.24 9.86 10.37
C PRO A 79 2.33 11.00 9.35
N ILE A 80 1.69 12.13 9.67
CA ILE A 80 1.43 13.18 8.67
C ILE A 80 2.71 13.79 8.09
N ALA A 81 3.74 13.98 8.92
CA ALA A 81 5.01 14.55 8.49
C ALA A 81 5.75 13.62 7.52
N LEU A 82 5.84 12.32 7.84
CA LEU A 82 6.40 11.32 6.93
C LEU A 82 5.61 11.24 5.62
N SER A 83 4.27 11.24 5.70
CA SER A 83 3.41 11.21 4.51
C SER A 83 3.64 12.42 3.60
N ALA A 84 3.80 13.62 4.16
CA ALA A 84 4.04 14.82 3.38
C ALA A 84 5.35 14.74 2.58
N VAL A 85 6.42 14.21 3.18
CA VAL A 85 7.71 14.01 2.49
C VAL A 85 7.58 12.97 1.38
N LEU A 86 6.96 11.83 1.67
CA LEU A 86 6.87 10.73 0.71
C LEU A 86 5.93 11.02 -0.45
N LEU A 87 4.80 11.70 -0.21
CA LEU A 87 3.88 12.12 -1.27
C LEU A 87 4.46 13.27 -2.11
N GLY A 88 5.33 14.10 -1.53
CA GLY A 88 6.07 15.13 -2.26
C GLY A 88 7.24 14.59 -3.08
N ALA A 89 7.73 13.39 -2.77
CA ALA A 89 8.81 12.74 -3.50
C ALA A 89 8.30 12.20 -4.85
N GLN A 90 8.48 13.00 -5.90
CA GLN A 90 8.16 12.61 -7.28
C GLN A 90 9.19 11.60 -7.82
N SER A 91 9.14 10.35 -7.36
CA SER A 91 9.95 9.26 -7.92
C SER A 91 9.06 8.26 -8.65
N GLY A 92 9.43 7.93 -9.90
CA GLY A 92 8.80 6.84 -10.65
C GLY A 92 9.35 5.46 -10.29
N ASP A 93 10.38 5.43 -9.44
CA ASP A 93 11.02 4.21 -8.95
C ASP A 93 10.69 4.02 -7.47
N CYS A 94 9.80 3.09 -7.17
CA CYS A 94 9.42 2.77 -5.81
C CYS A 94 10.57 2.14 -4.98
N LEU A 95 11.68 1.74 -5.59
CA LEU A 95 12.88 1.27 -4.89
C LEU A 95 13.84 2.40 -4.51
N ALA A 96 13.72 3.56 -5.16
CA ALA A 96 14.53 4.75 -4.88
C ALA A 96 13.86 5.61 -3.80
N GLN A 97 13.99 5.18 -2.55
CA GLN A 97 13.39 5.89 -1.42
C GLN A 97 14.29 7.00 -0.88
N PRO A 98 13.76 8.22 -0.62
CA PRO A 98 14.54 9.28 -0.02
C PRO A 98 14.94 8.89 1.41
N ALA A 99 16.12 9.35 1.84
CA ALA A 99 16.48 9.32 3.24
C ALA A 99 15.53 10.27 3.99
N VAL A 100 14.72 9.72 4.90
CA VAL A 100 13.82 10.48 5.76
C VAL A 100 14.45 10.53 7.15
N GLY A 101 14.72 11.73 7.66
CA GLY A 101 15.31 11.88 8.99
C GLY A 101 14.33 11.54 10.11
N PHE A 102 14.84 11.34 11.32
CA PHE A 102 14.07 10.98 12.51
C PHE A 102 12.88 11.92 12.80
N ASP A 103 13.04 13.23 12.56
CA ASP A 103 12.05 14.24 12.95
C ASP A 103 10.67 14.02 12.32
N VAL A 104 10.59 13.43 11.13
CA VAL A 104 9.30 13.19 10.45
C VAL A 104 8.51 12.01 11.03
N LEU A 105 9.11 11.25 11.95
CA LEU A 105 8.47 10.16 12.68
C LEU A 105 7.82 10.64 13.99
N ARG A 106 8.10 11.88 14.40
CA ARG A 106 7.46 12.49 15.56
C ARG A 106 6.00 12.77 15.27
N ASN A 107 5.20 12.59 16.30
CA ASN A 107 3.78 12.92 16.34
C ASN A 107 3.51 13.71 17.64
N PRO A 108 2.35 14.39 17.77
CA PRO A 108 2.07 15.18 18.97
C PRO A 108 2.10 14.38 20.28
N GLU A 109 1.82 13.07 20.24
CA GLU A 109 2.00 12.19 21.39
C GLU A 109 3.49 12.10 21.78
N PRO A 110 3.87 12.57 22.98
CA PRO A 110 5.26 12.59 23.39
C PRO A 110 5.81 11.17 23.57
N ASN A 111 7.04 10.94 23.12
CA ASN A 111 7.76 9.67 23.26
C ASN A 111 7.06 8.45 22.65
N PHE A 112 6.07 8.65 21.78
CA PHE A 112 5.40 7.59 21.04
C PHE A 112 5.81 7.63 19.57
N TYR A 113 6.11 6.46 18.98
CA TYR A 113 6.60 6.35 17.61
C TYR A 113 5.91 5.22 16.86
N ILE A 114 5.56 5.48 15.60
CA ILE A 114 5.11 4.47 14.66
C ILE A 114 6.24 4.26 13.65
N LEU A 115 6.80 3.06 13.64
CA LEU A 115 7.92 2.67 12.78
C LEU A 115 7.55 1.49 11.87
N GLY A 116 8.45 1.18 10.94
CA GLY A 116 8.32 0.06 10.01
C GLY A 116 7.17 0.28 9.03
N SER A 117 6.59 -0.82 8.54
CA SER A 117 5.52 -0.75 7.53
C SER A 117 4.30 0.02 8.01
N LYS A 118 4.01 0.00 9.32
CA LYS A 118 2.89 0.74 9.91
C LYS A 118 3.03 2.26 9.71
N SER A 119 4.27 2.78 9.71
CA SER A 119 4.51 4.20 9.49
C SER A 119 4.30 4.64 8.04
N TYR A 120 4.11 3.71 7.11
CA TYR A 120 3.85 4.01 5.69
C TYR A 120 2.35 3.89 5.36
N GLY A 121 1.53 3.31 6.24
CA GLY A 121 0.09 3.24 6.05
C GLY A 121 -0.30 2.56 4.74
N ARG A 122 -0.90 3.32 3.81
CA ARG A 122 -1.30 2.89 2.45
C ARG A 122 -0.26 3.15 1.36
N LEU A 123 0.89 3.73 1.71
CA LEU A 123 1.96 3.99 0.75
C LEU A 123 2.59 2.67 0.30
N ASN A 124 2.88 2.57 -0.99
CA ASN A 124 3.49 1.39 -1.63
C ASN A 124 5.04 1.47 -1.69
N THR A 125 5.63 2.39 -0.95
CA THR A 125 7.04 2.75 -1.00
C THR A 125 7.86 2.23 0.20
N PHE A 126 7.24 1.45 1.09
CA PHE A 126 7.95 0.88 2.21
C PHE A 126 8.98 -0.17 1.76
N LEU A 127 10.21 -0.05 2.27
CA LEU A 127 11.26 -1.04 2.14
C LEU A 127 11.74 -1.47 3.53
N LEU A 128 12.11 -2.74 3.69
CA LEU A 128 12.67 -3.25 4.96
C LEU A 128 13.89 -2.43 5.41
N ARG A 129 14.73 -2.00 4.46
CA ARG A 129 15.87 -1.10 4.72
C ARG A 129 15.42 0.20 5.40
N SER A 130 14.34 0.81 4.91
CA SER A 130 13.80 2.04 5.51
C SER A 130 13.32 1.78 6.94
N GLY A 131 12.63 0.66 7.17
CA GLY A 131 12.21 0.27 8.53
C GLY A 131 13.37 0.09 9.50
N TYR A 132 14.45 -0.57 9.08
CA TYR A 132 15.66 -0.72 9.90
C TYR A 132 16.32 0.63 10.19
N GLN A 133 16.39 1.51 9.18
CA GLN A 133 16.94 2.86 9.36
C GLN A 133 16.14 3.66 10.40
N GLN A 134 14.81 3.63 10.32
CA GLN A 134 13.94 4.30 11.29
C GLN A 134 14.21 3.88 12.74
N VAL A 135 14.44 2.58 12.97
CA VAL A 135 14.78 2.06 14.30
C VAL A 135 16.16 2.57 14.74
N SER A 136 17.15 2.51 13.85
CA SER A 136 18.50 3.01 14.14
C SER A 136 18.51 4.51 14.48
N ASP A 137 17.76 5.30 13.72
CA ASP A 137 17.66 6.75 13.91
C ASP A 137 16.96 7.09 15.23
N LEU A 138 15.90 6.36 15.59
CA LEU A 138 15.23 6.51 16.88
C LEU A 138 16.19 6.21 18.04
N VAL A 139 16.88 5.07 18.01
CA VAL A 139 17.78 4.68 19.11
C VAL A 139 18.90 5.71 19.27
N THR A 140 19.46 6.20 18.16
CA THR A 140 20.52 7.22 18.17
C THR A 140 20.03 8.56 18.72
N ALA A 141 18.78 8.95 18.45
CA ALA A 141 18.21 10.20 18.95
C ALA A 141 17.96 10.20 20.48
N TYR A 142 17.99 9.03 21.13
CA TYR A 142 17.68 8.83 22.55
C TYR A 142 18.83 8.21 23.35
N THR A 143 20.02 8.11 22.75
CA THR A 143 21.27 7.67 23.40
C THR A 143 22.27 8.80 23.38
#